data_AF-A0A848L2R5-F1
#
_entry.id   AF-A0A848L2R5-F1
#
_cell.length_a   1.000
_cell.length_b   1.000
_cell.length_c   1.000
_cell.angle_alpha   90.00
_cell.angle_beta   90.00
_cell.angle_gamma   90.00
#
_symmetry.space_group_name_H-M   'P 1'
#
loop_
_entity.id
_entity.type
_entity.pdbx_description
1 polymer ?
#
loop_
_entity_poly.entity_id
_entity_poly.type
_entity_poly.pdbx_seq_one_letter_code
_entity_poly.pdbx_strand_id
1 'polypeptide(L)'
;MTIELLRPAGLVRSPAFSHIAVIPPGATTIIVGGQNAVDADGTLVGPDDVAAQVRKVMSNLITALDAAGAGLQHVVHISLVLAPGVDITAGYGAAVETLGTLETPPLVSALFAELGVPGALVELSATAAIMR
;
A
#
# COMPACT_ATOMS: atom_id res chain seq x y z
N MET A 1 -11.19 -7.06 21.66
CA MET A 1 -10.04 -7.65 20.94
C MET A 1 -9.52 -6.60 19.98
N THR A 2 -8.22 -6.58 19.70
CA THR A 2 -7.56 -5.57 18.87
C THR A 2 -6.92 -6.23 17.65
N ILE A 3 -6.80 -5.47 16.56
CA ILE A 3 -5.99 -5.87 15.41
C ILE A 3 -4.53 -5.70 15.80
N GLU A 4 -3.69 -6.71 15.56
CA GLU A 4 -2.29 -6.70 15.98
C GLU A 4 -1.35 -6.86 14.77
N LEU A 5 -0.31 -6.02 14.70
CA LEU A 5 0.76 -6.11 13.73
C LEU A 5 2.06 -6.48 14.47
N LEU A 6 2.53 -7.71 14.25
CA LEU A 6 3.59 -8.30 15.05
C LEU A 6 4.94 -8.27 14.32
N ARG A 7 5.99 -7.98 15.11
CA ARG A 7 7.40 -8.06 14.70
C ARG A 7 8.14 -8.97 15.68
N PRO A 8 8.03 -10.31 15.53
CA PRO A 8 8.50 -11.26 16.53
C PRO A 8 10.03 -11.27 16.65
N ALA A 9 10.53 -11.65 17.83
CA ALA A 9 11.94 -11.90 18.04
C ALA A 9 12.45 -13.02 17.10
N GLY A 10 13.69 -12.89 16.63
CA GLY A 10 14.28 -13.83 15.68
C GLY A 10 14.10 -13.46 14.20
N LEU A 11 13.30 -12.42 13.89
CA LEU A 11 13.19 -11.84 12.55
C LEU A 11 13.72 -10.41 12.50
N VAL A 12 14.03 -9.92 11.30
CA VAL A 12 14.45 -8.53 11.07
C VAL A 12 13.40 -7.55 11.56
N ARG A 13 13.81 -6.52 12.32
CA ARG A 13 12.91 -5.43 12.73
C ARG A 13 13.04 -4.26 11.76
N SER A 14 12.04 -4.09 10.91
CA SER A 14 11.99 -3.02 9.91
C SER A 14 11.08 -1.86 10.37
N PRO A 15 11.43 -0.59 10.06
CA PRO A 15 10.50 0.53 10.16
C PRO A 15 9.48 0.54 9.00
N ALA A 16 9.71 -0.24 7.94
CA ALA A 16 8.88 -0.22 6.73
C ALA A 16 7.77 -1.27 6.72
N PHE A 17 7.87 -2.35 7.52
CA PHE A 17 6.88 -3.42 7.53
C PHE A 17 6.83 -4.22 8.85
N SER A 18 5.68 -4.86 9.08
CA SER A 18 5.49 -5.91 10.09
C SER A 18 5.44 -7.29 9.44
N HIS A 19 5.64 -8.35 10.24
CA HIS A 19 5.71 -9.73 9.72
C HIS A 19 4.35 -10.43 9.72
N ILE A 20 3.47 -10.10 10.67
CA ILE A 20 2.21 -10.83 10.89
C ILE A 20 1.10 -9.83 11.23
N ALA A 21 -0.08 -10.03 10.64
CA ALA A 21 -1.31 -9.35 11.04
C ALA A 21 -2.26 -10.37 11.68
N VAL A 22 -2.72 -10.10 12.90
CA VAL A 22 -3.78 -10.86 13.56
C VAL A 22 -5.04 -10.02 13.54
N ILE A 23 -6.06 -10.51 12.82
CA ILE A 23 -7.38 -9.88 12.75
C ILE A 23 -8.34 -10.72 13.62
N PRO A 24 -8.85 -10.18 14.74
CA PRO A 24 -9.71 -10.95 15.64
C PRO A 24 -11.13 -11.11 15.09
N PRO A 25 -11.91 -12.06 15.62
CA PRO A 25 -13.35 -12.11 15.38
C PRO A 25 -14.04 -10.78 15.70
N GLY A 26 -15.02 -10.40 14.89
CA GLY A 26 -15.76 -9.13 15.02
C GLY A 26 -15.13 -7.94 14.28
N ALA A 27 -13.91 -8.07 13.76
CA ALA A 27 -13.36 -7.08 12.84
C ALA A 27 -14.01 -7.19 11.44
N THR A 28 -14.19 -6.07 10.76
CA THR A 28 -14.49 -6.03 9.32
C THR A 28 -13.18 -6.00 8.53
N THR A 29 -13.02 -6.93 7.59
CA THR A 29 -11.93 -6.92 6.60
C THR A 29 -12.38 -6.17 5.34
N ILE A 30 -11.54 -5.26 4.85
CA ILE A 30 -11.73 -4.47 3.63
C ILE A 30 -10.63 -4.88 2.65
N ILE A 31 -11.01 -5.25 1.43
CA ILE A 31 -10.09 -5.67 0.37
C ILE A 31 -10.14 -4.62 -0.74
N VAL A 32 -9.02 -3.95 -0.98
CA VAL A 32 -8.87 -2.90 -1.99
C VAL A 32 -8.16 -3.49 -3.21
N GLY A 33 -8.80 -3.38 -4.38
CA GLY A 33 -8.20 -3.80 -5.65
C GLY A 33 -6.99 -2.95 -6.05
N GLY A 34 -6.27 -3.38 -7.09
CA GLY A 34 -5.08 -2.70 -7.58
C GLY A 34 -5.33 -1.22 -7.90
N GLN A 35 -4.54 -0.36 -7.27
CA GLN A 35 -4.46 1.07 -7.52
C GLN A 35 -3.17 1.33 -8.31
N ASN A 36 -3.31 1.91 -9.49
CA ASN A 36 -2.21 2.43 -10.30
C ASN A 36 -2.29 3.95 -10.36
N ALA A 37 -1.39 4.59 -11.11
CA ALA A 37 -1.29 6.05 -11.20
C ALA A 37 -2.31 6.70 -12.16
N VAL A 38 -3.47 6.08 -12.36
CA VAL A 38 -4.54 6.63 -13.21
C VAL A 38 -5.45 7.56 -12.39
N ASP A 39 -5.81 8.70 -12.95
CA ASP A 39 -6.76 9.65 -12.35
C ASP A 39 -8.24 9.31 -12.65
N ALA A 40 -9.14 10.16 -12.16
CA ALA A 40 -10.58 9.96 -12.30
C ALA A 40 -11.06 10.04 -13.77
N ASP A 41 -10.27 10.68 -14.64
CA ASP A 41 -10.56 10.81 -16.07
C ASP A 41 -9.95 9.65 -16.88
N GLY A 42 -9.29 8.70 -16.22
CA GLY A 42 -8.65 7.56 -16.87
C GLY A 42 -7.25 7.87 -17.42
N THR A 43 -6.64 8.99 -17.02
CA THR A 43 -5.33 9.42 -17.52
C THR A 43 -4.21 8.99 -16.57
N LEU A 44 -3.11 8.47 -17.14
CA LEU A 44 -1.91 8.16 -16.39
C LEU A 44 -1.21 9.45 -15.92
N VAL A 45 -1.01 9.57 -14.62
CA VAL A 45 -0.27 10.67 -13.97
C VAL A 45 1.19 10.25 -13.80
N GLY A 46 2.14 11.14 -14.11
CA GLY A 46 3.57 10.90 -13.90
C GLY A 46 4.19 9.86 -14.85
N PRO A 47 4.06 10.00 -16.18
CA PRO A 47 4.77 9.12 -17.11
C PRO A 47 6.27 9.18 -16.83
N ASP A 48 6.92 8.02 -16.80
CA ASP A 48 8.35 7.85 -16.51
C ASP A 48 8.84 8.41 -15.14
N ASP A 49 7.92 8.84 -14.26
CA ASP A 49 8.21 9.36 -12.93
C ASP A 49 7.58 8.47 -11.86
N VAL A 50 8.38 7.53 -11.34
CA VAL A 50 7.93 6.60 -10.28
C VAL A 50 7.45 7.33 -9.02
N ALA A 51 8.05 8.46 -8.65
CA ALA A 51 7.68 9.18 -7.45
C ALA A 51 6.31 9.85 -7.61
N ALA A 52 6.06 10.47 -8.77
CA ALA A 52 4.74 11.00 -9.11
C ALA A 52 3.67 9.89 -9.16
N GLN A 53 4.01 8.74 -9.75
CA GLN A 53 3.09 7.60 -9.79
C GLN A 53 2.76 7.04 -8.40
N VAL A 54 3.75 6.89 -7.53
CA VAL A 54 3.53 6.44 -6.16
C VAL A 54 2.60 7.39 -5.41
N ARG A 55 2.81 8.72 -5.49
CA ARG A 55 1.91 9.69 -4.84
C ARG A 55 0.47 9.53 -5.34
N LYS A 56 0.29 9.32 -6.65
CA LYS A 56 -1.04 9.12 -7.22
C LYS A 56 -1.67 7.80 -6.77
N VAL A 57 -0.94 6.70 -6.80
CA VAL A 57 -1.37 5.39 -6.28
C VAL A 57 -1.84 5.50 -4.84
N MET A 58 -1.08 6.18 -3.99
CA MET A 58 -1.43 6.37 -2.58
C MET A 58 -2.69 7.25 -2.41
N SER A 59 -2.83 8.32 -3.20
CA SER A 59 -4.05 9.14 -3.19
C SER A 59 -5.29 8.34 -3.61
N ASN A 60 -5.16 7.47 -4.61
CA ASN A 60 -6.22 6.57 -5.04
C ASN A 60 -6.58 5.55 -3.95
N LEU A 61 -5.57 4.97 -3.28
CA LEU A 61 -5.77 4.07 -2.13
C LEU A 61 -6.54 4.76 -1.00
N ILE A 62 -6.16 5.99 -0.64
CA ILE A 62 -6.86 6.78 0.39
C ILE A 62 -8.34 6.95 0.02
N THR A 63 -8.60 7.33 -1.24
CA THR A 63 -9.97 7.52 -1.75
C THR A 63 -10.79 6.22 -1.64
N ALA A 64 -10.19 5.07 -1.97
CA ALA A 64 -10.84 3.77 -1.88
C ALA A 64 -11.11 3.34 -0.42
N LEU A 65 -10.18 3.60 0.49
CA LEU A 65 -10.34 3.32 1.92
C LEU A 65 -11.43 4.21 2.55
N ASP A 66 -11.44 5.50 2.22
CA ASP A 66 -12.42 6.47 2.72
C ASP A 66 -13.85 6.05 2.36
N ALA A 67 -14.06 5.55 1.13
CA ALA A 67 -15.34 5.01 0.69
C ALA A 67 -15.83 3.81 1.52
N ALA A 68 -14.92 3.08 2.18
CA ALA A 68 -15.23 1.98 3.09
C ALA A 68 -15.25 2.40 4.58
N GLY A 69 -15.06 3.69 4.87
CA GLY A 69 -14.95 4.22 6.23
C GLY A 69 -13.65 3.84 6.94
N ALA A 70 -12.56 3.63 6.18
CA ALA A 70 -11.24 3.33 6.72
C ALA A 70 -10.21 4.36 6.27
N GLY A 71 -9.08 4.47 6.99
CA GLY A 71 -7.91 5.21 6.55
C GLY A 71 -6.67 4.33 6.50
N LEU A 72 -5.52 4.91 6.13
CA LEU A 72 -4.24 4.21 5.98
C LEU A 72 -3.79 3.48 7.26
N GLN A 73 -4.13 4.01 8.43
CA GLN A 73 -3.85 3.40 9.74
C GLN A 73 -4.55 2.04 9.95
N HIS A 74 -5.57 1.74 9.15
CA HIS A 74 -6.28 0.46 9.20
C HIS A 74 -5.71 -0.58 8.22
N VAL A 75 -4.76 -0.20 7.36
CA VAL A 75 -4.13 -1.12 6.42
C VAL A 75 -3.26 -2.10 7.18
N VAL A 76 -3.49 -3.39 6.95
CA VAL A 76 -2.75 -4.49 7.59
C VAL A 76 -1.80 -5.18 6.62
N HIS A 77 -2.05 -5.10 5.31
CA HIS A 77 -1.20 -5.69 4.28
C HIS A 77 -1.23 -4.86 3.00
N ILE A 78 -0.08 -4.70 2.38
CA ILE A 78 0.13 -4.07 1.08
C ILE A 78 0.83 -5.09 0.15
N SER A 79 0.32 -5.22 -1.07
CA SER A 79 0.99 -5.96 -2.14
C SER A 79 1.35 -4.99 -3.27
N LEU A 80 2.63 -4.95 -3.61
CA LEU A 80 3.18 -4.08 -4.66
C LEU A 80 3.58 -4.91 -5.89
N VAL A 81 3.24 -4.39 -7.05
CA VAL A 81 3.79 -4.82 -8.34
C VAL A 81 4.52 -3.64 -8.94
N LEU A 82 5.80 -3.82 -9.23
CA LEU A 82 6.66 -2.81 -9.84
C LEU A 82 6.97 -3.21 -11.29
N ALA A 83 7.00 -2.24 -12.20
CA ALA A 83 7.49 -2.50 -13.55
C ALA A 83 8.99 -2.88 -13.52
N PRO A 84 9.46 -3.74 -14.43
CA PRO A 84 10.87 -4.09 -14.51
C PRO A 84 11.77 -2.86 -14.64
N GLY A 85 12.87 -2.83 -13.87
CA GLY A 85 13.85 -1.73 -13.91
C GLY A 85 13.51 -0.50 -13.07
N VAL A 86 12.34 -0.49 -12.40
CA VAL A 86 11.98 0.59 -11.46
C VAL A 86 12.92 0.58 -10.24
N ASP A 87 13.45 1.76 -9.91
CA ASP A 87 14.18 1.97 -8.66
C ASP A 87 13.19 2.09 -7.49
N ILE A 88 13.15 1.04 -6.67
CA ILE A 88 12.28 0.96 -5.50
C ILE A 88 12.60 2.04 -4.45
N THR A 89 13.83 2.56 -4.40
CA THR A 89 14.23 3.56 -3.40
C THR A 89 13.57 4.91 -3.68
N ALA A 90 13.45 5.29 -4.95
CA ALA A 90 12.73 6.49 -5.37
C ALA A 90 11.23 6.39 -5.04
N GLY A 91 10.64 5.21 -5.24
CA GLY A 91 9.24 4.95 -4.87
C GLY A 91 9.01 4.96 -3.35
N TYR A 92 9.96 4.42 -2.57
CA TYR A 92 9.87 4.37 -1.11
C TYR A 92 9.83 5.76 -0.48
N GLY A 93 10.65 6.71 -0.95
CA GLY A 93 10.63 8.09 -0.46
C GLY A 93 9.25 8.75 -0.61
N ALA A 94 8.65 8.64 -1.80
CA ALA A 94 7.31 9.15 -2.08
C ALA A 94 6.21 8.45 -1.25
N ALA A 95 6.35 7.14 -1.01
CA ALA A 95 5.43 6.39 -0.16
C ALA A 95 5.51 6.87 1.30
N VAL A 96 6.72 7.09 1.83
CA VAL A 96 6.93 7.60 3.20
C VAL A 96 6.39 9.02 3.36
N GLU A 97 6.57 9.90 2.37
CA GLU A 97 5.96 11.24 2.35
C GLU A 97 4.44 11.18 2.51
N THR A 98 3.79 10.15 1.96
CA THR A 98 2.33 10.02 1.93
C THR A 98 1.77 9.24 3.11
N LEU A 99 2.43 8.14 3.51
CA LEU A 99 2.04 7.30 4.66
C LEU A 99 2.32 7.97 6.01
N GLY A 100 3.28 8.90 6.05
CA GLY A 100 3.91 9.32 7.28
C GLY A 100 4.64 8.15 7.96
N THR A 101 5.15 8.40 9.17
CA THR A 101 5.67 7.32 10.03
C THR A 101 4.50 6.66 10.77
N LEU A 102 4.00 5.55 10.24
CA LEU A 102 3.11 4.66 10.98
C LEU A 102 3.88 4.05 12.16
N GLU A 103 3.32 4.15 13.37
CA GLU A 103 3.93 3.58 14.58
C GLU A 103 4.14 2.06 14.46
N THR A 104 3.18 1.39 13.80
CA THR A 104 3.30 -0.01 13.40
C THR A 104 2.93 -0.16 11.92
N PRO A 105 3.92 -0.38 11.03
CA PRO A 105 3.68 -0.47 9.59
C PRO A 105 2.98 -1.78 9.20
N PRO A 106 2.25 -1.80 8.06
CA PRO A 106 1.57 -3.00 7.57
C PRO A 106 2.54 -4.10 7.13
N LEU A 107 2.01 -5.27 6.77
CA LEU A 107 2.76 -6.27 6.02
C LEU A 107 3.01 -5.73 4.61
N VAL A 108 4.14 -6.07 4.01
CA VAL A 108 4.49 -5.66 2.65
C VAL A 108 5.02 -6.84 1.86
N SER A 109 4.41 -7.09 0.71
CA SER A 109 4.91 -8.00 -0.33
C SER A 109 5.19 -7.19 -1.60
N ALA A 110 6.26 -7.51 -2.32
CA ALA A 110 6.62 -6.82 -3.56
C ALA A 110 7.16 -7.81 -4.60
N LEU A 111 6.81 -7.58 -5.87
CA LEU A 111 7.37 -8.31 -7.01
C LEU A 111 7.55 -7.38 -8.22
N PHE A 112 8.35 -7.82 -9.18
CA PHE A 112 8.50 -7.15 -10.47
C PHE A 112 7.72 -7.90 -11.55
N ALA A 113 6.88 -7.20 -12.31
CA ALA A 113 6.12 -7.75 -13.43
C ALA A 113 5.61 -6.64 -14.36
N GLU A 114 5.21 -7.03 -15.58
CA GLU A 114 4.46 -6.16 -16.48
C GLU A 114 3.10 -5.79 -15.87
N LEU A 115 2.68 -4.54 -16.07
CA LEU A 115 1.47 -3.96 -15.50
C LEU A 115 0.35 -3.84 -16.55
N GLY A 116 -0.90 -3.95 -16.11
CA GLY A 116 -2.06 -3.92 -17.00
C GLY A 116 -2.34 -2.56 -17.63
N VAL A 117 -1.89 -1.47 -17.00
CA VAL A 117 -2.00 -0.10 -17.52
C VAL A 117 -0.71 0.27 -18.26
N PRO A 118 -0.77 0.62 -19.56
CA PRO A 118 0.39 1.08 -20.30
C PRO A 118 1.06 2.29 -19.64
N GLY A 119 2.38 2.22 -19.44
CA GLY A 119 3.17 3.28 -18.79
C GLY A 119 3.09 3.32 -17.27
N ALA A 120 2.27 2.47 -16.63
CA ALA A 120 2.32 2.33 -15.19
C ALA A 120 3.66 1.70 -14.76
N LEU A 121 4.22 2.23 -13.69
CA LEU A 121 5.49 1.80 -13.07
C LEU A 121 5.24 1.08 -11.73
N VAL A 122 4.07 1.30 -11.14
CA VAL A 122 3.68 0.73 -9.86
C VAL A 122 2.18 0.48 -9.81
N GLU A 123 1.80 -0.66 -9.25
CA GLU A 123 0.43 -0.96 -8.82
C GLU A 123 0.44 -1.50 -7.39
N LEU A 124 -0.56 -1.08 -6.60
CA LEU A 124 -0.70 -1.42 -5.19
C LEU A 124 -2.09 -1.98 -4.92
N SER A 125 -2.18 -3.15 -4.30
CA SER A 125 -3.42 -3.59 -3.63
C SER A 125 -3.22 -3.64 -2.12
N ALA A 126 -4.31 -3.54 -1.37
CA ALA A 126 -4.25 -3.48 0.09
C ALA A 126 -5.38 -4.23 0.76
N THR A 127 -5.09 -4.77 1.93
CA THR A 127 -6.08 -5.26 2.88
C THR A 127 -6.06 -4.35 4.10
N ALA A 128 -7.24 -3.89 4.51
CA ALA A 128 -7.44 -3.16 5.76
C ALA A 128 -8.39 -3.92 6.69
N ALA A 129 -8.32 -3.61 7.99
CA ALA A 129 -9.22 -4.17 8.98
C ALA A 129 -9.62 -3.10 10.01
N ILE A 130 -10.89 -3.11 10.41
CA ILE A 130 -11.44 -2.19 11.41
C ILE A 130 -12.34 -2.92 12.41
N MET A 131 -12.33 -2.46 13.66
CA MET A 131 -13.36 -2.83 14.63
C MET A 131 -14.58 -1.93 14.40
N ARG A 132 -15.79 -2.51 14.33
CA ARG A 132 -17.06 -1.77 14.23
C ARG A 132 -17.89 -1.99 15.48
#